data_AF-A0A5N6KBS0-F1
#
_entry.id   AF-A0A5N6KBS0-F1
#
_cell.length_a   1.000
_cell.length_b   1.000
_cell.length_c   1.000
_cell.angle_alpha   90.00
_cell.angle_beta   90.00
_cell.angle_gamma   90.00
#
_symmetry.space_group_name_H-M   'P 1'
#
loop_
_entity.id
_entity.type
_entity.pdbx_description
1 polymer ?
#
loop_
_entity_poly.entity_id
_entity_poly.type
_entity_poly.pdbx_seq_one_letter_code
_entity_poly.pdbx_strand_id
1 'polypeptide(L)'
;MLFLSSVRRLFNSRVVENHESNVVNAAMPSWLDQSDPSFGGRTERSESQAQKMEHTDPKQLAPIESTPDSNAPMADNRQRGPSSLPEVSDSAYPSPRKSHVQALETSNNIDQTQHHKKRNRKLYVALIVATVIVMGLSLGVGLGVGLYKPKSVTRIQTRGAINRSGVVAIDLDETTKITAYTQRYDGVIVRSEYQDGIWAGGSNIGDLDTLKGNFNGETLVARNGTPLMALSYEFANELLWHVFYVTADNYLSDWINSNISQGWSQGTIRSGDFQVSNSSTVGLSACVNRKWYGAPYNIAGLGIRLYYGASNNTIQELGWNLDGQTTWFKGASFANSNGEGGVECTVRGASITYVWMENLQGQLQQMWYDFNASANTSSHPTQTWVAGLTYPDIVHNSAISAINDFTVTPPTKNVHFQAQNLSIVQIISNGTAENDTWERSFVVGTEKGVNGTRLGSVVLNSGLGGQEIHVLFQTNTTNMVDFVRGLTDRNWAVLNVPVGA
;
A
#
# COMPACT_ATOMS: atom_id res chain seq x y z
N MET A 1 -23.02 -34.75 -18.72
CA MET A 1 -22.81 -33.41 -18.13
C MET A 1 -22.36 -33.61 -16.71
N LEU A 2 -21.04 -33.56 -16.49
CA LEU A 2 -20.29 -33.51 -15.24
C LEU A 2 -18.86 -33.81 -15.67
N PHE A 3 -17.96 -32.83 -15.61
CA PHE A 3 -16.52 -33.08 -15.70
C PHE A 3 -15.84 -32.33 -14.55
N LEU A 4 -15.49 -33.12 -13.54
CA LEU A 4 -14.51 -32.83 -12.51
C LEU A 4 -13.15 -33.29 -13.03
N SER A 5 -12.20 -32.37 -13.19
CA SER A 5 -10.74 -32.56 -13.16
C SER A 5 -10.15 -31.15 -13.08
N SER A 6 -9.12 -30.82 -12.30
CA SER A 6 -7.91 -31.56 -11.97
C SER A 6 -7.27 -30.97 -10.71
N VAL A 7 -6.73 -31.84 -9.86
CA VAL A 7 -5.91 -31.49 -8.68
C VAL A 7 -4.53 -32.15 -8.88
N ARG A 8 -3.48 -31.41 -8.51
CA ARG A 8 -2.06 -31.79 -8.24
C ARG A 8 -1.09 -32.00 -9.40
N ARG A 9 0.01 -31.20 -9.34
CA ARG A 9 1.45 -31.41 -9.69
C ARG A 9 1.97 -30.18 -10.47
N LEU A 10 3.17 -29.61 -10.28
CA LEU A 10 4.43 -29.93 -9.56
C LEU A 10 5.32 -28.67 -9.54
N PHE A 11 6.10 -28.45 -8.47
CA PHE A 11 7.44 -27.86 -8.60
C PHE A 11 8.45 -28.90 -8.09
N ASN A 12 9.21 -29.47 -9.03
CA ASN A 12 10.38 -30.31 -8.77
C ASN A 12 11.50 -29.69 -9.61
N SER A 13 12.27 -28.77 -9.04
CA SER A 13 13.51 -28.31 -9.68
C SER A 13 14.59 -29.37 -9.42
N ARG A 14 14.80 -30.28 -10.37
CA ARG A 14 16.01 -31.10 -10.39
C ARG A 14 17.17 -30.28 -10.95
N VAL A 15 18.23 -30.20 -10.17
CA VAL A 15 19.59 -29.85 -10.59
C VAL A 15 19.99 -30.81 -11.72
N VAL A 16 20.35 -30.27 -12.87
CA VAL A 16 20.96 -31.02 -13.98
C VAL A 16 22.46 -30.99 -13.78
N GLU A 17 23.03 -32.12 -13.37
CA GLU A 17 24.46 -32.37 -13.52
C GLU A 17 24.73 -32.83 -14.96
N ASN A 18 25.67 -32.15 -15.60
CA ASN A 18 26.22 -32.52 -16.90
C ASN A 18 27.11 -33.75 -16.77
N HIS A 19 26.88 -34.77 -17.59
CA HIS A 19 27.98 -35.63 -18.04
C HIS A 19 27.76 -36.08 -19.49
N GLU A 20 28.67 -35.62 -20.34
CA GLU A 20 28.96 -36.20 -21.65
C GLU A 20 29.57 -37.60 -21.48
N SER A 21 29.14 -38.58 -22.28
CA SER A 21 29.97 -39.24 -23.31
C SER A 21 29.33 -40.52 -23.88
N ASN A 22 29.00 -40.42 -25.16
CA ASN A 22 28.89 -41.38 -26.26
C ASN A 22 29.37 -42.86 -26.14
N VAL A 23 28.80 -43.66 -27.07
CA VAL A 23 29.32 -44.86 -27.78
C VAL A 23 28.88 -46.24 -27.21
N VAL A 24 28.35 -47.26 -27.90
CA VAL A 24 27.83 -47.57 -29.27
C VAL A 24 27.28 -49.03 -29.26
N ASN A 25 26.27 -49.31 -30.09
CA ASN A 25 25.89 -50.58 -30.75
C ASN A 25 25.42 -51.87 -30.00
N ALA A 26 24.18 -52.24 -30.35
CA ALA A 26 23.81 -53.37 -31.22
C ALA A 26 23.14 -54.62 -30.63
N ALA A 27 22.17 -55.06 -31.46
CA ALA A 27 21.68 -56.43 -31.70
C ALA A 27 20.48 -56.94 -30.87
N MET A 28 19.36 -57.06 -31.61
CA MET A 28 18.27 -58.05 -31.47
C MET A 28 18.80 -59.52 -31.52
N PRO A 29 18.02 -60.64 -31.41
CA PRO A 29 16.54 -60.79 -31.47
C PRO A 29 15.86 -61.87 -30.57
N SER A 30 14.51 -61.84 -30.61
CA SER A 30 13.51 -62.95 -30.57
C SER A 30 13.49 -63.94 -29.39
N TRP A 31 12.29 -64.24 -28.87
CA TRP A 31 11.51 -65.49 -29.07
C TRP A 31 10.24 -65.48 -28.16
N LEU A 32 9.08 -65.82 -28.74
CA LEU A 32 7.90 -66.38 -28.06
C LEU A 32 8.29 -67.73 -27.41
N ASP A 33 7.65 -68.29 -26.37
CA ASP A 33 6.23 -68.60 -26.25
C ASP A 33 5.89 -69.18 -24.85
N GLN A 34 4.61 -69.05 -24.48
CA GLN A 34 3.76 -69.87 -23.60
C GLN A 34 4.31 -70.70 -22.42
N SER A 35 3.76 -70.46 -21.22
CA SER A 35 2.90 -71.43 -20.52
C SER A 35 2.24 -70.83 -19.27
N ASP A 36 0.90 -70.80 -19.28
CA ASP A 36 0.03 -70.92 -18.10
C ASP A 36 0.05 -72.42 -17.67
N PRO A 37 -0.24 -72.83 -16.41
CA PRO A 37 -1.54 -72.54 -15.79
C PRO A 37 -1.59 -72.42 -14.23
N SER A 38 -2.52 -71.56 -13.79
CA SER A 38 -3.51 -71.82 -12.73
C SER A 38 -3.18 -71.72 -11.22
N PHE A 39 -4.23 -71.22 -10.53
CA PHE A 39 -4.66 -71.39 -9.13
C PHE A 39 -4.02 -70.55 -8.00
N GLY A 40 -4.90 -69.87 -7.27
CA GLY A 40 -4.74 -69.64 -5.82
C GLY A 40 -5.02 -68.21 -5.38
N GLY A 41 -6.27 -67.92 -5.01
CA GLY A 41 -6.67 -66.61 -4.50
C GLY A 41 -6.11 -66.28 -3.12
N ARG A 42 -5.90 -64.98 -2.88
CA ARG A 42 -6.15 -64.34 -1.58
C ARG A 42 -6.19 -62.82 -1.77
N THR A 43 -7.38 -62.25 -1.62
CA THR A 43 -7.61 -60.81 -1.53
C THR A 43 -7.20 -60.36 -0.12
N GLU A 44 -6.03 -59.73 0.02
CA GLU A 44 -5.70 -58.97 1.22
C GLU A 44 -6.08 -57.51 1.01
N ARG A 45 -7.15 -57.13 1.70
CA ARG A 45 -7.63 -55.76 1.85
C ARG A 45 -6.80 -55.11 2.95
N SER A 46 -5.88 -54.23 2.56
CA SER A 46 -5.15 -53.36 3.48
C SER A 46 -6.10 -52.26 3.97
N GLU A 47 -6.78 -52.51 5.09
CA GLU A 47 -7.51 -51.49 5.85
C GLU A 47 -6.51 -50.66 6.67
N SER A 48 -6.50 -49.34 6.44
CA SER A 48 -5.68 -48.38 7.15
C SER A 48 -6.14 -48.24 8.61
N GLN A 49 -5.21 -48.40 9.54
CA GLN A 49 -5.36 -48.04 10.95
C GLN A 49 -5.65 -46.54 11.10
N ALA A 50 -6.92 -46.19 11.22
CA ALA A 50 -7.36 -44.89 11.72
C ALA A 50 -8.73 -45.05 12.41
N GLN A 51 -8.76 -45.79 13.53
CA GLN A 51 -9.89 -45.78 14.45
C GLN A 51 -9.46 -46.38 15.81
N LYS A 52 -8.82 -45.57 16.65
CA LYS A 52 -8.87 -45.72 18.12
C LYS A 52 -8.22 -44.53 18.82
N MET A 53 -9.06 -43.67 19.39
CA MET A 53 -8.84 -42.79 20.55
C MET A 53 -10.14 -41.99 20.66
N GLU A 54 -11.18 -42.60 21.22
CA GLU A 54 -11.48 -42.70 22.66
C GLU A 54 -11.77 -41.33 23.28
N HIS A 55 -13.06 -41.18 23.53
CA HIS A 55 -13.79 -40.09 24.13
C HIS A 55 -13.27 -39.82 25.54
N THR A 56 -12.84 -38.59 25.84
CA THR A 56 -12.58 -38.15 27.22
C THR A 56 -13.39 -36.89 27.50
N ASP A 57 -14.27 -37.01 28.50
CA ASP A 57 -15.10 -35.94 29.07
C ASP A 57 -14.26 -34.74 29.55
N PRO A 58 -14.70 -33.48 29.31
CA PRO A 58 -14.07 -32.32 29.91
C PRO A 58 -14.53 -32.17 31.37
N LYS A 59 -13.63 -32.48 32.30
CA LYS A 59 -13.76 -32.05 33.71
C LYS A 59 -13.58 -30.53 33.80
N GLN A 60 -14.54 -29.92 34.50
CA GLN A 60 -14.57 -28.60 35.13
C GLN A 60 -13.22 -27.87 35.21
N LEU A 61 -13.14 -26.73 34.53
CA LEU A 61 -12.13 -25.70 34.78
C LEU A 61 -12.55 -24.87 36.00
N ALA A 62 -11.65 -24.78 36.97
CA ALA A 62 -11.75 -23.87 38.11
C ALA A 62 -11.54 -22.40 37.66
N PRO A 63 -12.04 -21.41 38.42
CA PRO A 63 -11.96 -20.00 38.05
C PRO A 63 -10.52 -19.49 38.21
N ILE A 64 -9.99 -18.82 37.19
CA ILE A 64 -8.72 -18.09 37.30
C ILE A 64 -8.98 -16.82 38.11
N GLU A 65 -8.28 -16.71 39.22
CA GLU A 65 -8.20 -15.54 40.09
C GLU A 65 -7.71 -14.31 39.33
N SER A 66 -8.51 -13.25 39.41
CA SER A 66 -8.09 -11.87 39.16
C SER A 66 -6.99 -11.47 40.14
N THR A 67 -5.84 -11.01 39.63
CA THR A 67 -4.84 -10.29 40.42
C THR A 67 -4.60 -8.89 39.86
N PRO A 68 -4.18 -7.94 40.71
CA PRO A 68 -4.89 -6.66 40.81
C PRO A 68 -4.10 -5.47 40.27
N ASP A 69 -4.87 -4.40 40.02
CA ASP A 69 -4.41 -3.03 39.94
C ASP A 69 -3.40 -2.70 41.04
N SER A 70 -2.21 -2.23 40.64
CA SER A 70 -1.30 -1.51 41.53
C SER A 70 -0.89 -0.19 40.91
N ASN A 71 -1.67 0.83 41.28
CA ASN A 71 -1.23 2.20 41.37
C ASN A 71 -0.01 2.28 42.30
N ALA A 72 1.07 2.91 41.84
CA ALA A 72 2.07 3.52 42.73
C ALA A 72 2.76 4.72 42.05
N PRO A 73 3.23 5.71 42.83
CA PRO A 73 3.10 7.12 42.48
C PRO A 73 4.39 7.76 41.97
N MET A 74 4.21 8.91 41.30
CA MET A 74 5.26 9.88 40.99
C MET A 74 6.05 10.28 42.24
N ALA A 75 7.37 10.17 42.15
CA ALA A 75 8.30 10.84 43.05
C ALA A 75 9.03 11.95 42.30
N ASP A 76 8.74 13.17 42.73
CA ASP A 76 9.46 14.42 42.48
C ASP A 76 10.92 14.29 42.93
N ASN A 77 11.86 14.62 42.06
CA ASN A 77 13.24 14.82 42.48
C ASN A 77 13.85 16.03 41.74
N ARG A 78 13.58 17.20 42.30
CA ARG A 78 14.36 18.42 42.08
C ARG A 78 15.79 18.21 42.61
N GLN A 79 16.77 18.30 41.72
CA GLN A 79 18.14 18.65 42.11
C GLN A 79 18.70 19.73 41.19
N ARG A 80 19.11 20.84 41.82
CA ARG A 80 19.65 22.05 41.20
C ARG A 80 21.16 21.89 40.93
N GLY A 81 21.55 22.28 39.71
CA GLY A 81 22.77 23.05 39.37
C GLY A 81 24.00 22.25 38.90
N PRO A 82 25.03 22.90 38.31
CA PRO A 82 25.09 24.26 37.76
C PRO A 82 25.47 24.30 36.26
N SER A 83 25.41 25.51 35.72
CA SER A 83 25.76 25.95 34.37
C SER A 83 27.23 25.72 33.98
N SER A 84 27.46 25.39 32.70
CA SER A 84 28.64 25.82 31.95
C SER A 84 28.41 25.68 30.45
N LEU A 85 28.13 26.80 29.78
CA LEU A 85 28.21 26.98 28.33
C LEU A 85 29.70 27.12 27.94
N PRO A 86 30.15 26.58 26.79
CA PRO A 86 31.48 26.88 26.29
C PRO A 86 31.51 28.22 25.56
N GLU A 87 32.50 29.00 26.00
CA GLU A 87 33.12 30.19 25.44
C GLU A 87 33.38 30.11 23.93
N VAL A 88 32.92 31.11 23.18
CA VAL A 88 33.34 31.37 21.80
C VAL A 88 34.41 32.46 21.86
N SER A 89 35.64 32.14 21.43
CA SER A 89 36.75 33.08 21.39
C SER A 89 36.79 33.87 20.09
N ASP A 90 36.78 35.19 20.20
CA ASP A 90 37.20 36.12 19.16
C ASP A 90 38.73 36.18 19.05
N SER A 91 39.28 36.20 17.83
CA SER A 91 40.50 36.99 17.58
C SER A 91 40.67 37.41 16.11
N ALA A 92 40.81 38.73 15.95
CA ALA A 92 41.76 39.45 15.08
C ALA A 92 41.50 39.62 13.56
N TYR A 93 41.10 40.85 13.23
CA TYR A 93 41.30 41.56 11.96
C TYR A 93 42.78 41.91 11.69
N PRO A 94 43.15 42.27 10.44
CA PRO A 94 43.28 43.70 10.10
C PRO A 94 42.68 44.14 8.75
N SER A 95 42.25 45.40 8.74
CA SER A 95 41.67 46.27 7.70
C SER A 95 42.72 46.77 6.66
N PRO A 96 42.48 47.80 5.78
CA PRO A 96 41.27 48.33 5.11
C PRO A 96 41.48 48.75 3.61
N ARG A 97 40.40 49.02 2.84
CA ARG A 97 40.18 50.31 2.11
C ARG A 97 38.92 50.37 1.22
N LYS A 98 38.10 51.40 1.50
CA LYS A 98 37.34 52.34 0.61
C LYS A 98 36.29 51.74 -0.36
N SER A 99 35.09 52.28 -0.56
CA SER A 99 34.46 53.58 -0.21
C SER A 99 33.00 53.62 -0.73
N HIS A 100 32.07 54.20 0.05
CA HIS A 100 30.83 54.97 -0.28
C HIS A 100 29.77 54.76 0.83
N VAL A 101 29.74 55.57 1.91
CA VAL A 101 29.00 56.86 2.12
C VAL A 101 27.47 56.66 1.98
N GLN A 102 26.69 56.34 3.03
CA GLN A 102 26.14 57.16 4.15
C GLN A 102 25.36 58.43 3.70
N ALA A 103 24.36 58.96 4.40
CA ALA A 103 23.37 58.56 5.39
C ALA A 103 22.60 59.84 5.74
N LEU A 104 21.52 59.67 6.48
CA LEU A 104 20.58 60.65 7.02
C LEU A 104 21.17 61.88 7.74
N GLU A 105 20.44 62.99 7.55
CA GLU A 105 19.95 63.98 8.53
C GLU A 105 20.79 65.14 9.12
N THR A 106 20.06 66.27 9.16
CA THR A 106 20.04 67.43 10.09
C THR A 106 20.93 68.67 9.88
N SER A 107 20.22 69.83 9.84
CA SER A 107 20.43 71.06 10.63
C SER A 107 20.55 72.38 9.85
N ASN A 108 19.52 73.23 10.01
CA ASN A 108 19.50 74.68 10.29
C ASN A 108 20.39 75.67 9.50
N ASN A 109 19.79 76.61 8.77
CA ASN A 109 19.56 78.01 9.20
C ASN A 109 19.27 78.97 8.02
N ILE A 110 18.28 79.88 8.25
CA ILE A 110 18.20 81.32 7.84
C ILE A 110 18.32 81.60 6.32
N ASP A 111 17.30 82.12 5.61
CA ASP A 111 16.84 83.51 5.74
C ASP A 111 15.48 83.80 5.06
N GLN A 112 14.94 84.96 5.40
CA GLN A 112 13.63 85.55 5.15
C GLN A 112 13.21 85.64 3.66
N THR A 113 11.91 85.44 3.39
CA THR A 113 11.03 86.54 2.89
C THR A 113 9.56 86.11 2.85
N GLN A 114 8.73 87.05 3.29
CA GLN A 114 7.29 86.89 3.48
C GLN A 114 6.51 86.84 2.17
N HIS A 115 5.44 86.05 2.14
CA HIS A 115 4.20 86.50 1.51
C HIS A 115 2.99 85.83 2.16
N HIS A 116 2.32 86.57 3.04
CA HIS A 116 1.04 86.16 3.62
C HIS A 116 -0.03 86.05 2.52
N LYS A 117 -0.54 84.83 2.29
CA LYS A 117 -1.85 84.64 1.66
C LYS A 117 -2.69 83.72 2.53
N LYS A 118 -3.61 84.34 3.28
CA LYS A 118 -4.62 83.71 4.15
C LYS A 118 -5.54 82.84 3.29
N ARG A 119 -5.15 81.58 3.04
CA ARG A 119 -5.86 80.64 2.17
C ARG A 119 -6.50 79.53 3.00
N ASN A 120 -7.81 79.70 3.20
CA ASN A 120 -8.84 78.74 3.60
C ASN A 120 -8.39 77.36 4.08
N ARG A 121 -8.06 77.27 5.38
CA ARG A 121 -7.82 76.03 6.14
C ARG A 121 -8.95 74.99 5.99
N LYS A 122 -10.17 75.46 5.69
CA LYS A 122 -11.35 74.61 5.41
C LYS A 122 -11.22 73.79 4.11
N LEU A 123 -10.46 74.29 3.11
CA LEU A 123 -10.27 73.59 1.84
C LEU A 123 -9.36 72.37 1.98
N TYR A 124 -8.31 72.47 2.80
CA TYR A 124 -7.37 71.37 3.02
C TYR A 124 -7.98 70.21 3.79
N VAL A 125 -8.83 70.51 4.79
CA VAL A 125 -9.56 69.47 5.53
C VAL A 125 -10.55 68.73 4.63
N ALA A 126 -11.26 69.45 3.74
CA ALA A 126 -12.16 68.84 2.78
C ALA A 126 -11.44 67.91 1.79
N LEU A 127 -10.23 68.27 1.36
CA LEU A 127 -9.42 67.48 0.44
C LEU A 127 -8.93 66.16 1.07
N ILE A 128 -8.52 66.20 2.34
CA ILE A 128 -8.11 65.00 3.08
C ILE A 128 -9.29 64.04 3.25
N VAL A 129 -10.47 64.55 3.65
CA VAL A 129 -11.68 63.73 3.83
C VAL A 129 -12.10 63.09 2.50
N ALA A 130 -12.08 63.84 1.39
CA ALA A 130 -12.38 63.30 0.07
C ALA A 130 -11.42 62.16 -0.33
N THR A 131 -10.12 62.30 -0.02
CA THR A 131 -9.12 61.29 -0.35
C THR A 131 -9.33 59.98 0.44
N VAL A 132 -9.69 60.08 1.73
CA VAL A 132 -9.99 58.90 2.57
C VAL A 132 -11.24 58.18 2.08
N ILE A 133 -12.28 58.90 1.67
CA ILE A 133 -13.50 58.31 1.11
C ILE A 133 -13.20 57.56 -0.21
N VAL A 134 -12.39 58.16 -1.10
CA VAL A 134 -11.99 57.51 -2.36
C VAL A 134 -11.16 56.25 -2.11
N MET A 135 -10.25 56.26 -1.13
CA MET A 135 -9.49 55.07 -0.74
C MET A 135 -10.39 53.98 -0.13
N GLY A 136 -11.34 54.36 0.72
CA GLY A 136 -12.30 53.41 1.32
C GLY A 136 -13.19 52.74 0.28
N LEU A 137 -13.69 53.52 -0.70
CA LEU A 137 -14.51 52.99 -1.79
C LEU A 137 -13.71 52.11 -2.76
N SER A 138 -12.47 52.49 -3.10
CA SER A 138 -11.63 51.68 -4.00
C SER A 138 -11.20 50.36 -3.36
N LEU A 139 -10.91 50.33 -2.05
CA LEU A 139 -10.66 49.08 -1.31
C LEU A 139 -11.92 48.22 -1.17
N GLY A 140 -13.08 48.82 -0.90
CA GLY A 140 -14.36 48.10 -0.80
C GLY A 140 -14.77 47.41 -2.10
N VAL A 141 -14.57 48.07 -3.25
CA VAL A 141 -14.89 47.48 -4.57
C VAL A 141 -13.83 46.46 -4.99
N GLY A 142 -12.54 46.70 -4.70
CA GLY A 142 -11.46 45.76 -5.03
C GLY A 142 -11.58 44.40 -4.33
N LEU A 143 -11.99 44.40 -3.06
CA LEU A 143 -12.22 43.16 -2.29
C LEU A 143 -13.54 42.46 -2.66
N GLY A 144 -14.58 43.22 -3.03
CA GLY A 144 -15.89 42.66 -3.38
C GLY A 144 -15.92 41.91 -4.72
N VAL A 145 -15.11 42.34 -5.70
CA VAL A 145 -15.11 41.75 -7.05
C VAL A 145 -14.00 40.69 -7.24
N GLY A 146 -12.91 40.78 -6.48
CA GLY A 146 -11.74 39.89 -6.61
C GLY A 146 -11.89 38.48 -6.03
N LEU A 147 -12.97 38.18 -5.30
CA LEU A 147 -13.18 36.87 -4.65
C LEU A 147 -14.11 35.93 -5.42
N TYR A 148 -14.66 36.35 -6.57
CA TYR A 148 -15.44 35.47 -7.43
C TYR A 148 -14.49 34.59 -8.26
N LYS A 149 -13.83 33.63 -7.61
CA LYS A 149 -13.27 32.48 -8.33
C LYS A 149 -14.46 31.78 -8.98
N PRO A 150 -14.58 31.74 -10.32
CA PRO A 150 -15.63 30.94 -10.95
C PRO A 150 -15.50 29.54 -10.37
N LYS A 151 -16.58 29.02 -9.77
CA LYS A 151 -16.66 27.61 -9.40
C LYS A 151 -16.20 26.86 -10.63
N SER A 152 -15.04 26.18 -10.54
CA SER A 152 -14.57 25.34 -11.63
C SER A 152 -15.75 24.45 -11.97
N VAL A 153 -16.28 24.58 -13.18
CA VAL A 153 -17.32 23.69 -13.65
C VAL A 153 -16.66 22.32 -13.67
N THR A 154 -16.91 21.53 -12.63
CA THR A 154 -16.40 20.17 -12.53
C THR A 154 -16.98 19.45 -13.72
N ARG A 155 -16.16 19.24 -14.75
CA ARG A 155 -16.57 18.50 -15.93
C ARG A 155 -16.98 17.13 -15.41
N ILE A 156 -18.28 16.82 -15.47
CA ILE A 156 -18.79 15.52 -15.07
C ILE A 156 -18.11 14.53 -16.00
N GLN A 157 -17.26 13.70 -15.43
CA GLN A 157 -16.60 12.65 -16.17
C GLN A 157 -17.66 11.61 -16.49
N THR A 158 -17.88 11.35 -17.78
CA THR A 158 -18.93 10.43 -18.24
C THR A 158 -18.37 9.10 -18.75
N ARG A 159 -17.06 8.86 -18.62
CA ARG A 159 -16.39 7.64 -19.08
C ARG A 159 -15.09 7.33 -18.33
N GLY A 160 -14.72 6.06 -18.29
CA GLY A 160 -13.46 5.57 -17.73
C GLY A 160 -13.34 5.64 -16.21
N ALA A 161 -12.11 5.52 -15.70
CA ALA A 161 -11.80 5.56 -14.28
C ALA A 161 -11.95 6.97 -13.71
N ILE A 162 -12.54 7.12 -12.52
CA ILE A 162 -12.56 8.43 -11.83
C ILE A 162 -11.13 8.98 -11.68
N ASN A 163 -10.94 10.29 -11.72
CA ASN A 163 -9.61 10.86 -11.50
C ASN A 163 -9.06 10.47 -10.11
N ARG A 164 -7.83 9.95 -10.07
CA ARG A 164 -7.18 9.32 -8.90
C ARG A 164 -7.96 8.11 -8.36
N SER A 165 -8.57 7.35 -9.26
CA SER A 165 -9.22 6.10 -8.92
C SER A 165 -8.26 5.18 -8.17
N GLY A 166 -8.73 4.54 -7.09
CA GLY A 166 -8.03 3.38 -6.55
C GLY A 166 -7.88 2.31 -7.63
N VAL A 167 -6.73 1.67 -7.64
CA VAL A 167 -6.46 0.50 -8.48
C VAL A 167 -5.77 -0.53 -7.62
N VAL A 168 -6.17 -1.79 -7.77
CA VAL A 168 -5.47 -2.94 -7.19
C VAL A 168 -5.56 -4.11 -8.15
N ALA A 169 -4.50 -4.91 -8.21
CA ALA A 169 -4.40 -6.08 -9.06
C ALA A 169 -3.98 -7.29 -8.22
N ILE A 170 -4.59 -8.44 -8.48
CA ILE A 170 -4.34 -9.69 -7.77
C ILE A 170 -4.25 -10.86 -8.76
N ASP A 171 -3.41 -11.83 -8.43
CA ASP A 171 -3.50 -13.18 -8.98
C ASP A 171 -4.39 -14.01 -8.03
N LEU A 172 -5.54 -14.47 -8.55
CA LEU A 172 -6.53 -15.17 -7.74
C LEU A 172 -6.15 -16.64 -7.49
N ASP A 173 -5.52 -17.30 -8.46
CA ASP A 173 -5.50 -18.77 -8.53
C ASP A 173 -4.09 -19.35 -8.87
N GLU A 174 -3.01 -18.59 -8.67
CA GLU A 174 -1.68 -18.92 -9.21
C GLU A 174 -1.73 -19.23 -10.72
N THR A 175 -2.64 -18.52 -11.40
CA THR A 175 -2.95 -18.73 -12.82
C THR A 175 -2.13 -17.81 -13.70
N THR A 176 -2.26 -17.96 -15.01
CA THR A 176 -1.77 -16.97 -15.99
C THR A 176 -2.72 -15.77 -16.12
N LYS A 177 -3.47 -15.42 -15.06
CA LYS A 177 -4.45 -14.32 -15.06
C LYS A 177 -4.22 -13.30 -13.95
N ILE A 178 -4.51 -12.05 -14.26
CA ILE A 178 -4.61 -10.97 -13.26
C ILE A 178 -6.06 -10.50 -13.22
N THR A 179 -6.60 -10.33 -12.04
CA THR A 179 -7.84 -9.57 -11.82
C THR A 179 -7.49 -8.20 -11.24
N ALA A 180 -7.92 -7.14 -11.90
CA ALA A 180 -7.79 -5.77 -11.42
C ALA A 180 -9.16 -5.18 -11.06
N TYR A 181 -9.18 -4.35 -10.02
CA TYR A 181 -10.34 -3.57 -9.60
C TYR A 181 -10.02 -2.08 -9.73
N THR A 182 -10.96 -1.31 -10.27
CA THR A 182 -10.82 0.15 -10.43
C THR A 182 -12.17 0.82 -10.23
N GLN A 183 -12.19 2.01 -9.62
CA GLN A 183 -13.43 2.80 -9.52
C GLN A 183 -13.72 3.57 -10.82
N ARG A 184 -14.88 3.32 -11.41
CA ARG A 184 -15.41 4.02 -12.60
C ARG A 184 -15.99 5.38 -12.20
N TYR A 185 -16.19 6.26 -13.19
CA TYR A 185 -16.68 7.64 -12.99
C TYR A 185 -18.01 7.76 -12.21
N ASP A 186 -18.84 6.73 -12.22
CA ASP A 186 -20.13 6.67 -11.49
C ASP A 186 -20.01 6.07 -10.08
N GLY A 187 -18.78 5.78 -9.62
CA GLY A 187 -18.49 5.29 -8.27
C GLY A 187 -18.52 3.76 -8.15
N VAL A 188 -18.95 3.04 -9.18
CA VAL A 188 -18.92 1.56 -9.22
C VAL A 188 -17.48 1.07 -9.29
N ILE A 189 -17.13 0.06 -8.50
CA ILE A 189 -15.81 -0.59 -8.59
C ILE A 189 -15.95 -1.70 -9.62
N VAL A 190 -15.29 -1.54 -10.76
CA VAL A 190 -15.37 -2.46 -11.90
C VAL A 190 -14.22 -3.45 -11.90
N ARG A 191 -14.48 -4.62 -12.47
CA ARG A 191 -13.51 -5.71 -12.60
C ARG A 191 -12.96 -5.80 -14.02
N SER A 192 -11.64 -5.88 -14.15
CA SER A 192 -10.95 -6.13 -15.42
C SER A 192 -10.01 -7.32 -15.27
N GLU A 193 -9.84 -8.10 -16.33
CA GLU A 193 -9.03 -9.31 -16.31
C GLU A 193 -7.97 -9.25 -17.41
N TYR A 194 -6.73 -9.55 -17.05
CA TYR A 194 -5.66 -9.82 -18.00
C TYR A 194 -5.51 -11.32 -18.16
N GLN A 195 -5.50 -11.78 -19.41
CA GLN A 195 -5.20 -13.16 -19.77
C GLN A 195 -4.61 -13.19 -21.17
N ASP A 196 -3.56 -14.00 -21.37
CA ASP A 196 -2.96 -14.25 -22.68
C ASP A 196 -2.53 -12.96 -23.41
N GLY A 197 -1.98 -11.99 -22.68
CA GLY A 197 -1.49 -10.72 -23.24
C GLY A 197 -2.55 -9.65 -23.46
N ILE A 198 -3.82 -9.91 -23.09
CA ILE A 198 -4.94 -9.02 -23.40
C ILE A 198 -5.74 -8.72 -22.13
N TRP A 199 -6.09 -7.44 -21.95
CA TRP A 199 -7.06 -7.01 -20.95
C TRP A 199 -8.48 -7.03 -21.50
N ALA A 200 -9.42 -7.57 -20.72
CA ALA A 200 -10.85 -7.58 -20.99
C ALA A 200 -11.64 -7.16 -19.72
N GLY A 201 -12.95 -6.99 -19.85
CA GLY A 201 -13.81 -6.58 -18.74
C GLY A 201 -14.00 -5.06 -18.64
N GLY A 202 -14.06 -4.54 -17.42
CA GLY A 202 -14.35 -3.13 -17.14
C GLY A 202 -15.79 -2.73 -17.51
N SER A 203 -16.68 -3.70 -17.71
CA SER A 203 -18.11 -3.51 -17.97
C SER A 203 -18.89 -4.32 -16.95
N ASN A 204 -20.15 -3.96 -16.69
CA ASN A 204 -21.12 -4.44 -15.66
C ASN A 204 -21.03 -5.89 -15.10
N ILE A 205 -20.27 -6.80 -15.70
CA ILE A 205 -20.03 -8.18 -15.29
C ILE A 205 -19.01 -8.24 -14.15
N GLY A 206 -19.44 -8.68 -12.97
CA GLY A 206 -18.57 -8.88 -11.79
C GLY A 206 -18.26 -7.60 -11.00
N ASP A 207 -18.90 -6.49 -11.39
CA ASP A 207 -18.77 -5.19 -10.75
C ASP A 207 -19.33 -5.19 -9.32
N LEU A 208 -18.65 -4.44 -8.46
CA LEU A 208 -19.06 -4.14 -7.10
C LEU A 208 -19.84 -2.83 -7.10
N ASP A 209 -21.15 -2.95 -7.21
CA ASP A 209 -22.06 -1.82 -7.03
C ASP A 209 -22.20 -1.50 -5.55
N THR A 210 -21.33 -0.63 -5.04
CA THR A 210 -21.30 -0.25 -3.62
C THR A 210 -22.57 0.49 -3.16
N LEU A 211 -23.38 1.02 -4.09
CA LEU A 211 -24.71 1.56 -3.77
C LEU A 211 -25.69 0.47 -3.33
N LYS A 212 -25.42 -0.80 -3.66
CA LYS A 212 -26.18 -1.97 -3.20
C LYS A 212 -25.57 -2.61 -1.95
N GLY A 213 -24.39 -2.16 -1.51
CA GLY A 213 -23.79 -2.61 -0.26
C GLY A 213 -24.68 -2.21 0.91
N ASN A 214 -25.01 -3.16 1.77
CA ASN A 214 -25.78 -2.91 2.98
C ASN A 214 -25.15 -3.62 4.17
N PHE A 215 -25.00 -2.90 5.28
CA PHE A 215 -24.61 -3.49 6.56
C PHE A 215 -25.50 -2.91 7.66
N ASN A 216 -26.23 -3.77 8.36
CA ASN A 216 -27.19 -3.38 9.40
C ASN A 216 -28.19 -2.29 8.98
N GLY A 217 -28.59 -2.27 7.70
CA GLY A 217 -29.52 -1.26 7.16
C GLY A 217 -28.84 -0.01 6.58
N GLU A 218 -27.53 0.17 6.76
CA GLU A 218 -26.77 1.30 6.21
C GLU A 218 -26.22 0.98 4.83
N THR A 219 -26.36 1.92 3.87
CA THR A 219 -25.76 1.79 2.54
C THR A 219 -24.26 2.11 2.58
N LEU A 220 -23.43 1.18 2.11
CA LEU A 220 -21.97 1.27 2.16
C LEU A 220 -21.38 1.81 0.86
N VAL A 221 -21.73 3.04 0.52
CA VAL A 221 -21.25 3.70 -0.71
C VAL A 221 -19.74 3.95 -0.62
N ALA A 222 -18.96 3.52 -1.62
CA ALA A 222 -17.56 3.88 -1.71
C ALA A 222 -17.39 5.38 -1.95
N ARG A 223 -16.41 6.01 -1.29
CA ARG A 223 -16.08 7.41 -1.59
C ARG A 223 -15.46 7.55 -2.98
N ASN A 224 -15.59 8.72 -3.59
CA ASN A 224 -14.95 9.02 -4.87
C ASN A 224 -13.43 9.01 -4.74
N GLY A 225 -12.74 8.30 -5.64
CA GLY A 225 -11.30 8.08 -5.56
C GLY A 225 -10.92 7.25 -4.32
N THR A 226 -11.79 6.32 -3.91
CA THR A 226 -11.48 5.43 -2.78
C THR A 226 -10.16 4.71 -3.04
N PRO A 227 -9.26 4.59 -2.05
CA PRO A 227 -8.20 3.60 -2.18
C PRO A 227 -8.86 2.22 -2.26
N LEU A 228 -8.25 1.34 -3.04
CA LEU A 228 -8.69 -0.04 -3.20
C LEU A 228 -7.55 -0.94 -2.77
N MET A 229 -7.88 -2.03 -2.09
CA MET A 229 -6.96 -3.12 -1.84
C MET A 229 -7.69 -4.43 -2.06
N ALA A 230 -7.02 -5.41 -2.65
CA ALA A 230 -7.56 -6.74 -2.83
C ALA A 230 -6.51 -7.77 -2.50
N LEU A 231 -6.95 -8.90 -1.99
CA LEU A 231 -6.09 -10.05 -1.71
C LEU A 231 -6.88 -11.33 -1.90
N SER A 232 -6.17 -12.40 -2.23
CA SER A 232 -6.69 -13.77 -2.35
C SER A 232 -6.00 -14.68 -1.33
N TYR A 233 -6.47 -15.91 -1.15
CA TYR A 233 -6.89 -16.46 0.14
C TYR A 233 -7.34 -17.92 0.12
N GLU A 234 -6.48 -18.94 0.12
CA GLU A 234 -6.97 -20.30 0.40
C GLU A 234 -7.16 -20.53 1.90
N PHE A 235 -8.37 -20.93 2.29
CA PHE A 235 -8.73 -21.36 3.64
C PHE A 235 -9.72 -22.52 3.57
N ALA A 236 -9.46 -23.61 4.32
CA ALA A 236 -10.31 -24.81 4.32
C ALA A 236 -10.63 -25.39 2.92
N ASN A 237 -9.69 -25.28 1.96
CA ASN A 237 -9.84 -25.65 0.53
C ASN A 237 -10.82 -24.79 -0.27
N GLU A 238 -11.20 -23.63 0.25
CA GLU A 238 -11.93 -22.59 -0.47
C GLU A 238 -10.96 -21.46 -0.81
N LEU A 239 -10.98 -21.01 -2.07
CA LEU A 239 -10.31 -19.78 -2.43
C LEU A 239 -11.27 -18.62 -2.15
N LEU A 240 -10.88 -17.77 -1.21
CA LEU A 240 -11.51 -16.51 -0.89
C LEU A 240 -10.70 -15.35 -1.44
N TRP A 241 -11.39 -14.26 -1.76
CA TRP A 241 -10.75 -12.98 -2.01
C TRP A 241 -11.60 -11.84 -1.48
N HIS A 242 -10.91 -10.79 -1.05
CA HIS A 242 -11.51 -9.57 -0.51
C HIS A 242 -11.21 -8.41 -1.44
N VAL A 243 -12.14 -7.45 -1.51
CA VAL A 243 -11.91 -6.11 -2.05
C VAL A 243 -12.26 -5.10 -0.97
N PHE A 244 -11.23 -4.54 -0.35
CA PHE A 244 -11.32 -3.49 0.66
C PHE A 244 -11.40 -2.11 0.02
N TYR A 245 -12.18 -1.24 0.63
CA TYR A 245 -12.37 0.14 0.21
C TYR A 245 -12.73 1.03 1.40
N VAL A 246 -12.80 2.34 1.15
CA VAL A 246 -13.23 3.34 2.12
C VAL A 246 -14.58 3.90 1.70
N THR A 247 -15.54 3.87 2.63
CA THR A 247 -16.89 4.37 2.42
C THR A 247 -16.93 5.92 2.41
N ALA A 248 -18.03 6.49 1.91
CA ALA A 248 -18.25 7.94 1.81
C ALA A 248 -18.21 8.66 3.18
N ASP A 249 -18.52 7.97 4.26
CA ASP A 249 -18.41 8.42 5.66
C ASP A 249 -17.01 8.18 6.27
N ASN A 250 -16.02 7.76 5.46
CA ASN A 250 -14.62 7.50 5.83
C ASN A 250 -14.43 6.36 6.84
N TYR A 251 -15.04 5.22 6.58
CA TYR A 251 -14.77 3.99 7.33
C TYR A 251 -14.32 2.87 6.38
N LEU A 252 -13.65 1.87 6.93
CA LEU A 252 -13.29 0.67 6.17
C LEU A 252 -14.51 -0.22 5.90
N SER A 253 -14.54 -0.79 4.71
CA SER A 253 -15.52 -1.78 4.27
C SER A 253 -14.86 -2.77 3.31
N ASP A 254 -15.45 -3.96 3.16
CA ASP A 254 -14.96 -4.98 2.25
C ASP A 254 -16.07 -5.81 1.61
N TRP A 255 -15.81 -6.25 0.38
CA TRP A 255 -16.59 -7.28 -0.28
C TRP A 255 -15.80 -8.59 -0.31
N ILE A 256 -16.48 -9.70 -0.02
CA ILE A 256 -15.90 -11.04 0.01
C ILE A 256 -16.58 -11.88 -1.06
N ASN A 257 -15.79 -12.68 -1.79
CA ASN A 257 -16.29 -13.69 -2.71
C ASN A 257 -15.38 -14.92 -2.63
N SER A 258 -15.86 -16.04 -3.16
CA SER A 258 -15.12 -17.29 -3.20
C SER A 258 -15.42 -18.12 -4.44
N ASN A 259 -14.53 -19.06 -4.74
CA ASN A 259 -14.71 -19.99 -5.85
C ASN A 259 -15.92 -20.93 -5.64
N ILE A 260 -16.38 -21.09 -4.40
CA ILE A 260 -17.56 -21.90 -4.03
C ILE A 260 -18.84 -21.08 -4.12
N SER A 261 -18.89 -19.91 -3.47
CA SER A 261 -20.11 -19.09 -3.42
C SER A 261 -20.39 -18.38 -4.74
N GLN A 262 -19.34 -18.03 -5.49
CA GLN A 262 -19.38 -17.32 -6.76
C GLN A 262 -20.23 -16.04 -6.73
N GLY A 263 -20.36 -15.43 -5.54
CA GLY A 263 -21.20 -14.27 -5.29
C GLY A 263 -20.55 -13.33 -4.29
N TRP A 264 -20.72 -12.04 -4.52
CA TRP A 264 -20.24 -11.02 -3.60
C TRP A 264 -21.13 -10.94 -2.36
N SER A 265 -20.51 -10.94 -1.20
CA SER A 265 -21.14 -10.72 0.10
C SER A 265 -20.37 -9.65 0.87
N GLN A 266 -21.07 -8.95 1.76
CA GLN A 266 -20.44 -7.92 2.59
C GLN A 266 -19.62 -8.58 3.70
N GLY A 267 -18.37 -8.17 3.85
CA GLY A 267 -17.51 -8.65 4.93
C GLY A 267 -17.77 -7.97 6.27
N THR A 268 -17.10 -8.45 7.31
CA THR A 268 -17.33 -8.03 8.69
C THR A 268 -16.53 -6.81 9.12
N ILE A 269 -15.64 -6.25 8.27
CA ILE A 269 -14.74 -5.17 8.72
C ILE A 269 -15.49 -3.90 9.15
N ARG A 270 -16.65 -3.64 8.53
CA ARG A 270 -17.52 -2.51 8.90
C ARG A 270 -17.98 -2.59 10.37
N SER A 271 -18.12 -3.79 10.95
CA SER A 271 -18.54 -3.96 12.35
C SER A 271 -17.57 -3.36 13.38
N GLY A 272 -16.31 -3.10 12.98
CA GLY A 272 -15.30 -2.53 13.85
C GLY A 272 -15.24 -1.00 13.85
N ASP A 273 -16.07 -0.32 13.03
CA ASP A 273 -16.14 1.14 12.93
C ASP A 273 -14.75 1.81 12.82
N PHE A 274 -13.89 1.24 11.97
CA PHE A 274 -12.53 1.75 11.77
C PHE A 274 -12.53 2.98 10.88
N GLN A 275 -12.48 4.15 11.51
CA GLN A 275 -12.42 5.43 10.83
C GLN A 275 -11.07 5.65 10.13
N VAL A 276 -11.13 6.10 8.87
CA VAL A 276 -9.99 6.37 7.98
C VAL A 276 -9.81 7.88 7.81
N SER A 277 -8.58 8.33 7.54
CA SER A 277 -8.30 9.71 7.16
C SER A 277 -9.17 10.16 5.97
N ASN A 278 -9.71 11.37 6.06
CA ASN A 278 -10.49 11.99 4.99
C ASN A 278 -9.62 12.48 3.81
N SER A 279 -8.30 12.29 3.87
CA SER A 279 -7.40 12.63 2.78
C SER A 279 -7.72 11.85 1.50
N SER A 280 -7.68 12.56 0.36
CA SER A 280 -7.87 11.97 -0.97
C SER A 280 -6.75 11.02 -1.39
N THR A 281 -5.61 11.04 -0.69
CA THR A 281 -4.40 10.25 -0.99
C THR A 281 -4.10 9.16 0.04
N VAL A 282 -4.93 8.99 1.08
CA VAL A 282 -4.75 7.94 2.10
C VAL A 282 -4.54 6.56 1.46
N GLY A 283 -3.53 5.84 1.94
CA GLY A 283 -3.22 4.48 1.53
C GLY A 283 -4.08 3.44 2.23
N LEU A 284 -4.20 2.29 1.57
CA LEU A 284 -4.84 1.08 2.08
C LEU A 284 -4.07 -0.09 1.49
N SER A 285 -3.60 -1.00 2.32
CA SER A 285 -2.92 -2.21 1.87
C SER A 285 -3.23 -3.37 2.79
N ALA A 286 -3.15 -4.58 2.27
CA ALA A 286 -3.43 -5.78 3.03
C ALA A 286 -2.66 -6.97 2.48
N CYS A 287 -2.17 -7.81 3.36
CA CYS A 287 -1.39 -8.99 3.02
C CYS A 287 -1.78 -10.14 3.94
N VAL A 288 -1.58 -11.37 3.46
CA VAL A 288 -1.96 -12.57 4.20
C VAL A 288 -0.70 -13.32 4.61
N ASN A 289 -0.48 -13.43 5.92
CA ASN A 289 0.51 -14.34 6.48
C ASN A 289 -0.10 -15.75 6.47
N ARG A 290 0.39 -16.63 5.60
CA ARG A 290 -0.08 -18.02 5.50
C ARG A 290 0.98 -18.99 5.96
N LYS A 291 0.56 -20.20 6.32
CA LYS A 291 1.47 -21.29 6.61
C LYS A 291 2.29 -21.67 5.38
N TRP A 292 3.61 -21.60 5.49
CA TRP A 292 4.55 -22.09 4.49
C TRP A 292 4.87 -23.56 4.77
N TYR A 293 5.12 -24.35 3.72
CA TYR A 293 5.52 -25.74 3.85
C TYR A 293 6.83 -25.84 4.65
N GLY A 294 6.77 -26.46 5.83
CA GLY A 294 7.92 -26.64 6.74
C GLY A 294 8.06 -25.59 7.85
N ALA A 295 7.18 -24.58 7.93
CA ALA A 295 7.17 -23.67 9.07
C ALA A 295 6.62 -24.36 10.35
N PRO A 296 7.19 -24.10 11.54
CA PRO A 296 6.69 -24.67 12.79
C PRO A 296 5.21 -24.29 13.00
N TYR A 297 4.43 -25.25 13.50
CA TYR A 297 2.96 -25.26 13.50
C TYR A 297 2.27 -24.23 14.42
N ASN A 298 3.01 -23.29 15.03
CA ASN A 298 2.53 -22.42 16.10
C ASN A 298 2.86 -20.93 15.87
N ILE A 299 2.85 -20.46 14.62
CA ILE A 299 3.02 -19.03 14.33
C ILE A 299 1.75 -18.30 14.72
N ALA A 300 1.75 -17.63 15.87
CA ALA A 300 0.72 -16.66 16.21
C ALA A 300 0.72 -15.55 15.16
N GLY A 301 -0.46 -15.23 14.60
CA GLY A 301 -0.63 -14.15 13.64
C GLY A 301 -0.77 -14.55 12.17
N LEU A 302 -1.02 -15.84 11.89
CA LEU A 302 -1.52 -16.26 10.58
C LEU A 302 -2.86 -15.58 10.27
N GLY A 303 -2.94 -15.01 9.07
CA GLY A 303 -4.13 -14.38 8.52
C GLY A 303 -3.87 -13.02 7.92
N ILE A 304 -4.93 -12.23 7.81
CA ILE A 304 -4.90 -10.94 7.12
C ILE A 304 -4.33 -9.89 8.07
N ARG A 305 -3.40 -9.09 7.54
CA ARG A 305 -2.96 -7.82 8.11
C ARG A 305 -3.30 -6.71 7.14
N LEU A 306 -4.06 -5.73 7.61
CA LEU A 306 -4.50 -4.59 6.81
C LEU A 306 -3.95 -3.30 7.42
N TYR A 307 -3.43 -2.42 6.59
CA TYR A 307 -2.81 -1.17 6.98
C TYR A 307 -3.55 -0.02 6.30
N TYR A 308 -3.85 1.03 7.06
CA TYR A 308 -4.56 2.19 6.54
C TYR A 308 -4.16 3.46 7.28
N GLY A 309 -4.32 4.62 6.65
CA GLY A 309 -4.13 5.90 7.33
C GLY A 309 -5.29 6.24 8.25
N ALA A 310 -5.07 6.17 9.57
CA ALA A 310 -6.08 6.49 10.57
C ALA A 310 -6.17 7.99 10.86
N SER A 311 -5.05 8.71 10.72
CA SER A 311 -4.96 10.16 10.82
C SER A 311 -3.90 10.68 9.84
N ASN A 312 -3.59 11.97 9.87
CA ASN A 312 -2.53 12.53 9.03
C ASN A 312 -1.11 12.02 9.39
N ASN A 313 -0.89 11.57 10.62
CA ASN A 313 0.42 11.19 11.14
C ASN A 313 0.49 9.74 11.68
N THR A 314 -0.51 8.91 11.33
CA THR A 314 -0.63 7.55 11.84
C THR A 314 -1.14 6.59 10.77
N ILE A 315 -0.34 5.57 10.48
CA ILE A 315 -0.78 4.33 9.83
C ILE A 315 -1.16 3.34 10.94
N GLN A 316 -2.32 2.70 10.79
CA GLN A 316 -2.86 1.73 11.73
C GLN A 316 -2.92 0.35 11.08
N GLU A 317 -2.47 -0.67 11.82
CA GLU A 317 -2.65 -2.09 11.46
C GLU A 317 -3.99 -2.60 12.03
N LEU A 318 -4.70 -3.39 11.24
CA LEU A 318 -5.77 -4.29 11.68
C LEU A 318 -5.37 -5.73 11.40
N GLY A 319 -5.80 -6.63 12.28
CA GLY A 319 -5.60 -8.06 12.13
C GLY A 319 -6.91 -8.83 12.02
N TRP A 320 -6.87 -9.89 11.21
CA TRP A 320 -7.84 -10.96 11.19
C TRP A 320 -7.09 -12.30 11.17
N ASN A 321 -7.19 -13.09 12.23
CA ASN A 321 -6.56 -14.41 12.24
C ASN A 321 -7.47 -15.44 11.58
N LEU A 322 -6.91 -16.39 10.83
CA LEU A 322 -7.73 -17.36 10.09
C LEU A 322 -8.43 -18.40 10.98
N ASP A 323 -7.95 -18.59 12.21
CA ASP A 323 -8.47 -19.61 13.12
C ASP A 323 -9.51 -19.03 14.09
N GLY A 324 -10.80 -19.21 13.76
CA GLY A 324 -11.93 -18.95 14.68
C GLY A 324 -12.19 -17.48 15.01
N GLN A 325 -11.48 -16.55 14.40
CA GLN A 325 -11.73 -15.11 14.54
C GLN A 325 -13.06 -14.74 13.89
N THR A 326 -13.90 -13.99 14.60
CA THR A 326 -15.18 -13.47 14.08
C THR A 326 -15.18 -11.95 13.94
N THR A 327 -14.21 -11.27 14.55
CA THR A 327 -14.10 -9.80 14.55
C THR A 327 -12.67 -9.36 14.28
N TRP A 328 -12.53 -8.28 13.52
CA TRP A 328 -11.25 -7.60 13.32
C TRP A 328 -10.73 -6.99 14.63
N PHE A 329 -9.40 -6.94 14.80
CA PHE A 329 -8.76 -6.31 15.96
C PHE A 329 -7.72 -5.29 15.52
N LYS A 330 -7.45 -4.29 16.37
CA LYS A 330 -6.36 -3.32 16.14
C LYS A 330 -5.02 -3.96 16.48
N GLY A 331 -4.10 -3.91 15.53
CA GLY A 331 -2.70 -4.28 15.70
C GLY A 331 -1.83 -3.09 16.08
N ALA A 332 -0.59 -3.07 15.58
CA ALA A 332 0.34 -1.98 15.79
C ALA A 332 -0.15 -0.65 15.23
N SER A 333 0.35 0.42 15.82
CA SER A 333 0.15 1.79 15.35
C SER A 333 1.51 2.40 15.05
N PHE A 334 1.68 2.89 13.84
CA PHE A 334 2.91 3.53 13.39
C PHE A 334 2.72 5.03 13.55
N ALA A 335 3.03 5.54 14.75
CA ALA A 335 3.10 6.98 14.96
C ALA A 335 4.25 7.56 14.12
N ASN A 336 4.11 8.81 13.68
CA ASN A 336 5.12 9.50 12.86
C ASN A 336 5.31 8.89 11.45
N SER A 337 4.27 8.23 10.94
CA SER A 337 4.16 7.89 9.52
C SER A 337 3.18 8.84 8.84
N ASN A 338 3.36 9.12 7.55
CA ASN A 338 2.38 9.89 6.79
C ASN A 338 1.12 9.04 6.53
N GLY A 339 0.09 9.24 7.34
CA GLY A 339 -1.20 8.57 7.16
C GLY A 339 -2.07 9.19 6.06
N GLU A 340 -1.63 10.26 5.41
CA GLU A 340 -2.26 10.79 4.19
C GLU A 340 -1.61 10.26 2.91
N GLY A 341 -0.49 9.54 3.02
CA GLY A 341 0.20 8.92 1.90
C GLY A 341 -0.13 7.44 1.70
N GLY A 342 0.53 6.83 0.73
CA GLY A 342 0.47 5.39 0.49
C GLY A 342 1.00 4.58 1.66
N VAL A 343 0.50 3.36 1.79
CA VAL A 343 1.07 2.29 2.60
C VAL A 343 0.97 1.02 1.78
N GLU A 344 1.97 0.15 1.88
CA GLU A 344 1.93 -1.15 1.24
C GLU A 344 2.54 -2.22 2.13
N CYS A 345 1.94 -3.41 2.21
CA CYS A 345 2.55 -4.56 2.85
C CYS A 345 2.81 -5.72 1.90
N THR A 346 3.93 -6.40 2.11
CA THR A 346 4.27 -7.66 1.44
C THR A 346 4.70 -8.69 2.47
N VAL A 347 4.61 -9.97 2.12
CA VAL A 347 4.98 -11.07 3.02
C VAL A 347 6.09 -11.89 2.38
N ARG A 348 7.08 -12.32 3.18
CA ARG A 348 8.11 -13.29 2.78
C ARG A 348 7.92 -14.56 3.59
N GLY A 349 7.60 -15.64 2.90
CA GLY A 349 7.31 -16.92 3.54
C GLY A 349 6.05 -16.83 4.41
N ALA A 350 6.07 -17.48 5.57
CA ALA A 350 4.93 -17.50 6.51
C ALA A 350 5.00 -16.45 7.61
N SER A 351 6.18 -15.87 7.84
CA SER A 351 6.48 -15.25 9.13
C SER A 351 6.93 -13.81 9.04
N ILE A 352 7.46 -13.31 7.92
CA ILE A 352 7.94 -11.93 7.85
C ILE A 352 6.97 -11.09 7.02
N THR A 353 6.39 -10.06 7.65
CA THR A 353 5.69 -8.98 6.95
C THR A 353 6.61 -7.77 6.82
N TYR A 354 6.65 -7.18 5.62
CA TYR A 354 7.24 -5.87 5.36
C TYR A 354 6.11 -4.86 5.14
N VAL A 355 6.30 -3.64 5.63
CA VAL A 355 5.40 -2.51 5.42
C VAL A 355 6.22 -1.34 4.90
N TRP A 356 5.75 -0.70 3.85
CA TRP A 356 6.36 0.46 3.22
C TRP A 356 5.44 1.66 3.41
N MET A 357 5.96 2.73 3.99
CA MET A 357 5.21 3.97 4.23
C MET A 357 6.14 5.17 4.25
N GLU A 358 5.62 6.37 4.02
CA GLU A 358 6.42 7.59 4.15
C GLU A 358 6.57 7.97 5.65
N ASN A 359 7.78 8.32 6.09
CA ASN A 359 8.05 8.82 7.44
C ASN A 359 7.92 10.36 7.52
N LEU A 360 8.02 10.95 8.71
CA LEU A 360 7.93 12.43 8.87
C LEU A 360 9.05 13.21 8.17
N GLN A 361 10.14 12.56 7.77
CA GLN A 361 11.23 13.18 7.01
C GLN A 361 10.93 13.20 5.50
N GLY A 362 9.76 12.72 5.08
CA GLY A 362 9.38 12.64 3.67
C GLY A 362 10.13 11.52 2.92
N GLN A 363 10.60 10.51 3.64
CA GLN A 363 11.32 9.37 3.07
C GLN A 363 10.43 8.13 3.09
N LEU A 364 10.52 7.30 2.06
CA LEU A 364 9.95 5.96 2.09
C LEU A 364 10.71 5.14 3.12
N GLN A 365 10.01 4.56 4.09
CA GLN A 365 10.54 3.74 5.18
C GLN A 365 10.00 2.32 5.07
N GLN A 366 10.89 1.34 5.13
CA GLN A 366 10.57 -0.06 5.37
C GLN A 366 10.40 -0.28 6.88
N MET A 367 9.34 -0.95 7.28
CA MET A 367 9.21 -1.61 8.57
C MET A 367 9.08 -3.11 8.32
N TRP A 368 9.56 -3.93 9.25
CA TRP A 368 9.34 -5.37 9.18
C TRP A 368 9.04 -5.97 10.54
N TYR A 369 8.34 -7.10 10.52
CA TYR A 369 7.96 -7.87 11.70
C TYR A 369 8.07 -9.35 11.37
N ASP A 370 8.77 -10.12 12.19
CA ASP A 370 8.79 -11.58 12.10
C ASP A 370 7.91 -12.21 13.20
N PHE A 371 6.88 -12.93 12.79
CA PHE A 371 5.96 -13.68 13.65
C PHE A 371 6.58 -14.96 14.23
N ASN A 372 7.73 -15.43 13.71
CA ASN A 372 8.42 -16.62 14.18
C ASN A 372 9.26 -16.33 15.44
N ALA A 373 8.64 -16.49 16.62
CA ALA A 373 9.31 -16.32 17.92
C ALA A 373 10.64 -17.08 18.03
N SER A 374 10.71 -18.28 17.44
CA SER A 374 11.86 -19.17 17.52
C SER A 374 13.08 -18.71 16.71
N ALA A 375 12.90 -17.75 15.79
CA ALA A 375 14.01 -17.17 15.02
C ALA A 375 14.74 -16.04 15.77
N ASN A 376 14.30 -15.68 16.99
CA ASN A 376 14.82 -14.53 17.72
C ASN A 376 16.31 -14.64 18.03
N THR A 377 17.08 -13.65 17.57
CA THR A 377 18.49 -13.46 17.92
C THR A 377 18.78 -11.97 18.16
N SER A 378 19.96 -11.64 18.68
CA SER A 378 20.34 -10.24 18.90
C SER A 378 20.39 -9.41 17.61
N SER A 379 20.65 -10.04 16.47
CA SER A 379 20.68 -9.40 15.15
C SER A 379 19.36 -9.51 14.38
N HIS A 380 18.46 -10.38 14.82
CA HIS A 380 17.15 -10.61 14.19
C HIS A 380 16.08 -10.67 15.29
N PRO A 381 15.62 -9.51 15.78
CA PRO A 381 14.55 -9.48 16.75
C PRO A 381 13.22 -9.90 16.10
N THR A 382 12.48 -10.75 16.78
CA THR A 382 11.15 -11.21 16.34
C THR A 382 10.07 -10.68 17.28
N GLN A 383 8.81 -10.76 16.87
CA GLN A 383 7.66 -10.25 17.63
C GLN A 383 7.70 -8.76 17.96
N THR A 384 8.45 -7.98 17.19
CA THR A 384 8.52 -6.52 17.30
C THR A 384 8.71 -5.91 15.92
N TRP A 385 8.18 -4.71 15.73
CA TRP A 385 8.42 -3.94 14.52
C TRP A 385 9.82 -3.35 14.53
N VAL A 386 10.52 -3.46 13.40
CA VAL A 386 11.89 -2.99 13.22
C VAL A 386 11.95 -2.09 11.99
N ALA A 387 12.67 -0.98 12.09
CA ALA A 387 12.92 -0.11 10.95
C ALA A 387 14.01 -0.72 10.05
N GLY A 388 13.73 -0.79 8.76
CA GLY A 388 14.66 -1.21 7.72
C GLY A 388 15.10 -0.05 6.83
N LEU A 389 15.13 -0.29 5.52
CA LEU A 389 15.60 0.66 4.51
C LEU A 389 14.81 1.98 4.48
N THR A 390 15.52 3.06 4.11
CA THR A 390 14.92 4.36 3.78
C THR A 390 15.25 4.78 2.35
N TYR A 391 14.38 5.55 1.69
CA TYR A 391 14.62 6.14 0.37
C TYR A 391 14.12 7.59 0.27
N PRO A 392 14.95 8.58 -0.11
CA PRO A 392 14.65 10.01 0.07
C PRO A 392 13.84 10.69 -1.06
N ASP A 393 13.61 10.05 -2.21
CA ASP A 393 13.02 10.72 -3.40
C ASP A 393 11.56 10.35 -3.69
N ILE A 394 10.78 10.05 -2.65
CA ILE A 394 9.33 9.83 -2.76
C ILE A 394 8.59 11.18 -2.74
N VAL A 395 7.51 11.30 -3.52
CA VAL A 395 6.61 12.46 -3.42
C VAL A 395 5.82 12.38 -2.13
N HIS A 396 5.67 13.51 -1.43
CA HIS A 396 4.78 13.57 -0.28
C HIS A 396 3.35 13.16 -0.68
N ASN A 397 2.73 12.26 0.08
CA ASN A 397 1.42 11.67 -0.22
C ASN A 397 1.39 10.76 -1.48
N SER A 398 2.54 10.27 -1.94
CA SER A 398 2.62 9.33 -3.05
C SER A 398 1.94 8.00 -2.71
N ALA A 399 1.26 7.40 -3.67
CA ALA A 399 0.83 6.01 -3.54
C ALA A 399 2.05 5.07 -3.57
N ILE A 400 1.96 3.98 -2.83
CA ILE A 400 3.02 2.97 -2.72
C ILE A 400 2.39 1.63 -3.09
N SER A 401 3.10 0.84 -3.88
CA SER A 401 2.72 -0.53 -4.24
C SER A 401 3.97 -1.39 -4.30
N ALA A 402 3.93 -2.64 -3.86
CA ALA A 402 5.13 -3.44 -3.71
C ALA A 402 4.85 -4.92 -3.91
N ILE A 403 5.83 -5.59 -4.50
CA ILE A 403 5.77 -7.02 -4.80
C ILE A 403 7.10 -7.67 -4.46
N ASN A 404 7.04 -8.94 -4.12
CA ASN A 404 8.23 -9.74 -3.89
C ASN A 404 8.47 -10.64 -5.11
N ASP A 405 9.72 -10.69 -5.55
CA ASP A 405 10.19 -11.64 -6.55
C ASP A 405 10.92 -12.78 -5.82
N PHE A 406 10.29 -13.95 -5.83
CA PHE A 406 10.76 -15.16 -5.17
C PHE A 406 11.61 -16.05 -6.07
N THR A 407 11.91 -15.64 -7.31
CA THR A 407 12.75 -16.41 -8.24
C THR A 407 14.23 -16.34 -7.90
N VAL A 408 14.62 -15.36 -7.07
CA VAL A 408 15.98 -15.13 -6.59
C VAL A 408 16.10 -15.38 -5.09
N THR A 409 17.29 -15.74 -4.63
CA THR A 409 17.57 -15.98 -3.20
C THR A 409 18.69 -15.05 -2.72
N PRO A 410 18.43 -14.18 -1.74
CA PRO A 410 17.13 -13.93 -1.10
C PRO A 410 16.13 -13.26 -2.08
N PRO A 411 14.80 -13.38 -1.83
CA PRO A 411 13.78 -12.72 -2.64
C PRO A 411 14.01 -11.21 -2.71
N THR A 412 13.85 -10.64 -3.90
CA THR A 412 13.95 -9.19 -4.07
C THR A 412 12.62 -8.52 -3.81
N LYS A 413 12.65 -7.29 -3.31
CA LYS A 413 11.46 -6.49 -3.00
C LYS A 413 11.41 -5.34 -3.99
N ASN A 414 10.35 -5.28 -4.76
CA ASN A 414 10.16 -4.32 -5.84
C ASN A 414 9.10 -3.32 -5.39
N VAL A 415 9.52 -2.10 -5.03
CA VAL A 415 8.64 -1.05 -4.51
C VAL A 415 8.43 0.02 -5.57
N HIS A 416 7.17 0.37 -5.80
CA HIS A 416 6.73 1.33 -6.80
C HIS A 416 6.10 2.54 -6.11
N PHE A 417 6.48 3.74 -6.55
CA PHE A 417 5.92 5.00 -6.07
C PHE A 417 6.05 6.08 -7.13
N GLN A 418 5.28 7.17 -6.99
CA GLN A 418 5.45 8.37 -7.82
C GLN A 418 6.59 9.26 -7.27
N ALA A 419 7.51 9.63 -8.15
CA ALA A 419 8.60 10.58 -7.88
C ALA A 419 8.21 12.03 -8.23
N GLN A 420 9.02 13.01 -7.82
CA GLN A 420 8.69 14.46 -7.90
C GLN A 420 8.39 14.96 -9.33
N ASN A 421 8.99 14.33 -10.33
CA ASN A 421 8.76 14.63 -11.74
C ASN A 421 7.50 13.94 -12.33
N LEU A 422 6.70 13.29 -11.49
CA LEU A 422 5.50 12.49 -11.78
C LEU A 422 5.75 11.14 -12.48
N SER A 423 7.00 10.77 -12.71
CA SER A 423 7.34 9.41 -13.16
C SER A 423 7.03 8.41 -12.06
N ILE A 424 6.59 7.21 -12.45
CA ILE A 424 6.52 6.07 -11.53
C ILE A 424 7.89 5.41 -11.50
N VAL A 425 8.43 5.23 -10.31
CA VAL A 425 9.76 4.67 -10.08
C VAL A 425 9.60 3.31 -9.41
N GLN A 426 10.35 2.34 -9.88
CA GLN A 426 10.57 1.05 -9.23
C GLN A 426 11.94 1.07 -8.57
N ILE A 427 12.00 0.82 -7.27
CA ILE A 427 13.25 0.51 -6.58
C ILE A 427 13.26 -0.96 -6.16
N ILE A 428 14.42 -1.58 -6.28
CA ILE A 428 14.60 -3.00 -5.97
C ILE A 428 15.58 -3.11 -4.81
N SER A 429 15.15 -3.77 -3.74
CA SER A 429 16.04 -4.19 -2.66
C SER A 429 16.34 -5.68 -2.73
N ASN A 430 17.53 -6.04 -2.26
CA ASN A 430 18.02 -7.40 -2.21
C ASN A 430 18.69 -7.64 -0.85
N GLY A 431 18.18 -8.63 -0.12
CA GLY A 431 18.69 -8.99 1.20
C GLY A 431 17.64 -9.61 2.11
N THR A 432 18.11 -10.09 3.26
CA THR A 432 17.25 -10.47 4.39
C THR A 432 16.68 -9.23 5.06
N ALA A 433 15.82 -9.37 6.09
CA ALA A 433 15.18 -8.20 6.71
C ALA A 433 16.21 -7.31 7.43
N GLU A 434 17.32 -7.88 7.91
CA GLU A 434 18.35 -7.22 8.72
C GLU A 434 19.47 -6.62 7.86
N ASN A 435 19.70 -7.19 6.68
CA ASN A 435 20.81 -6.84 5.78
C ASN A 435 20.30 -6.40 4.40
N ASP A 436 19.09 -5.85 4.34
CA ASP A 436 18.50 -5.39 3.10
C ASP A 436 19.29 -4.18 2.56
N THR A 437 19.44 -4.09 1.25
CA THR A 437 20.10 -2.97 0.58
C THR A 437 19.40 -2.62 -0.73
N TRP A 438 19.37 -1.33 -1.08
CA TRP A 438 18.90 -0.91 -2.39
C TRP A 438 19.91 -1.30 -3.46
N GLU A 439 19.45 -2.04 -4.48
CA GLU A 439 20.30 -2.56 -5.55
C GLU A 439 20.15 -1.72 -6.82
N ARG A 440 18.90 -1.48 -7.25
CA ARG A 440 18.58 -0.88 -8.55
C ARG A 440 17.36 0.04 -8.45
N SER A 441 17.29 1.00 -9.38
CA SER A 441 16.14 1.89 -9.56
C SER A 441 15.85 2.05 -11.06
N PHE A 442 14.57 2.08 -11.42
CA PHE A 442 14.07 2.17 -12.78
C PHE A 442 12.88 3.12 -12.84
N VAL A 443 12.70 3.77 -13.99
CA VAL A 443 11.42 4.41 -14.32
C VAL A 443 10.50 3.36 -14.95
N VAL A 444 9.26 3.31 -14.50
CA VAL A 444 8.20 2.45 -15.05
C VAL A 444 7.66 3.12 -16.32
N GLY A 445 7.89 2.50 -17.46
CA GLY A 445 7.48 3.03 -18.76
C GLY A 445 8.12 4.38 -19.11
N THR A 446 7.55 5.04 -20.13
CA THR A 446 7.93 6.40 -20.55
C THR A 446 6.88 7.45 -20.17
N GLU A 447 5.68 7.01 -19.79
CA GLU A 447 4.59 7.90 -19.42
C GLU A 447 4.68 8.32 -17.94
N LYS A 448 4.09 9.48 -17.64
CA LYS A 448 3.99 9.99 -16.27
C LYS A 448 2.60 9.69 -15.72
N GLY A 449 2.53 9.45 -14.42
CA GLY A 449 1.25 9.38 -13.73
C GLY A 449 0.61 10.76 -13.61
N VAL A 450 -0.71 10.80 -13.50
CA VAL A 450 -1.37 12.01 -12.96
C VAL A 450 -0.83 12.29 -11.55
N ASN A 451 -0.75 13.57 -11.14
CA ASN A 451 -0.28 13.91 -9.81
C ASN A 451 -1.17 13.26 -8.73
N GLY A 452 -0.59 12.45 -7.85
CA GLY A 452 -1.31 11.66 -6.86
C GLY A 452 -2.05 10.45 -7.46
N THR A 453 -1.55 9.90 -8.57
CA THR A 453 -2.07 8.65 -9.14
C THR A 453 -1.95 7.52 -8.14
N ARG A 454 -2.91 6.60 -8.15
CA ARG A 454 -2.86 5.37 -7.36
C ARG A 454 -2.11 4.31 -8.15
N LEU A 455 -1.46 3.39 -7.43
CA LEU A 455 -0.64 2.33 -7.99
C LEU A 455 -1.17 0.98 -7.53
N GLY A 456 -1.19 0.01 -8.42
CA GLY A 456 -1.31 -1.39 -8.09
C GLY A 456 -0.24 -2.17 -8.83
N SER A 457 0.44 -3.09 -8.17
CA SER A 457 1.48 -3.92 -8.77
C SER A 457 1.29 -5.37 -8.41
N VAL A 458 1.50 -6.26 -9.38
CA VAL A 458 1.35 -7.70 -9.20
C VAL A 458 2.42 -8.43 -10.01
N VAL A 459 2.85 -9.59 -9.52
CA VAL A 459 3.69 -10.52 -10.28
C VAL A 459 2.78 -11.60 -10.85
N LEU A 460 2.89 -11.85 -12.16
CA LEU A 460 2.19 -12.94 -12.83
C LEU A 460 3.18 -14.01 -13.27
N ASN A 461 2.84 -15.27 -13.05
CA ASN A 461 3.54 -16.37 -13.70
C ASN A 461 2.96 -16.57 -15.11
N SER A 462 3.72 -16.25 -16.16
CA SER A 462 3.20 -16.27 -17.54
C SER A 462 3.04 -17.69 -18.10
N GLY A 463 3.42 -18.73 -17.36
CA GLY A 463 3.33 -20.12 -17.79
C GLY A 463 4.33 -20.53 -18.90
N LEU A 464 5.00 -19.56 -19.53
CA LEU A 464 6.03 -19.75 -20.56
C LEU A 464 7.46 -19.83 -19.98
N GLY A 465 7.58 -20.11 -18.67
CA GLY A 465 8.87 -20.21 -17.98
C GLY A 465 9.43 -18.85 -17.51
N GLY A 466 8.61 -17.80 -17.50
CA GLY A 466 8.98 -16.48 -16.99
C GLY A 466 7.93 -15.90 -16.04
N GLN A 467 8.31 -14.85 -15.33
CA GLN A 467 7.38 -14.03 -14.54
C GLN A 467 7.35 -12.60 -15.09
N GLU A 468 6.17 -12.01 -15.06
CA GLU A 468 5.88 -10.66 -15.51
C GLU A 468 5.55 -9.79 -14.31
N ILE A 469 6.10 -8.57 -14.27
CA ILE A 469 5.68 -7.52 -13.35
C ILE A 469 4.70 -6.63 -14.09
N HIS A 470 3.53 -6.44 -13.49
CA HIS A 470 2.51 -5.51 -13.93
C HIS A 470 2.45 -4.34 -12.95
N VAL A 471 2.40 -3.12 -13.48
CA VAL A 471 2.26 -1.89 -12.69
C VAL A 471 1.16 -1.05 -13.32
N LEU A 472 0.03 -0.95 -12.63
CA LEU A 472 -1.17 -0.29 -13.10
C LEU A 472 -1.28 1.10 -12.49
N PHE A 473 -1.51 2.12 -13.32
CA PHE A 473 -1.79 3.48 -12.86
C PHE A 473 -2.46 4.34 -13.93
N GLN A 474 -2.98 5.50 -13.50
CA GLN A 474 -3.55 6.51 -14.40
C GLN A 474 -2.47 7.42 -14.99
N THR A 475 -2.43 7.53 -16.32
CA THR A 475 -1.56 8.47 -17.05
C THR A 475 -2.33 9.73 -17.49
N ASN A 476 -3.66 9.69 -17.42
CA ASN A 476 -4.55 10.84 -17.54
C ASN A 476 -5.79 10.66 -16.66
N THR A 477 -6.76 11.56 -16.73
CA THR A 477 -7.93 11.54 -15.82
C THR A 477 -8.92 10.41 -16.05
N THR A 478 -8.85 9.67 -17.17
CA THR A 478 -9.86 8.67 -17.56
C THR A 478 -9.29 7.28 -17.80
N ASN A 479 -8.03 7.18 -18.24
CA ASN A 479 -7.42 5.93 -18.68
C ASN A 479 -6.66 5.28 -17.54
N MET A 480 -6.84 3.97 -17.41
CA MET A 480 -5.94 3.10 -16.67
C MET A 480 -5.01 2.40 -17.64
N VAL A 481 -3.74 2.37 -17.30
CA VAL A 481 -2.68 1.76 -18.10
C VAL A 481 -1.95 0.75 -17.25
N ASP A 482 -1.61 -0.38 -17.85
CA ASP A 482 -0.79 -1.43 -17.28
C ASP A 482 0.58 -1.43 -17.97
N PHE A 483 1.64 -1.28 -17.19
CA PHE A 483 3.01 -1.38 -17.65
C PHE A 483 3.53 -2.76 -17.30
N VAL A 484 3.92 -3.52 -18.33
CA VAL A 484 4.32 -4.92 -18.19
C VAL A 484 5.78 -5.09 -18.57
N ARG A 485 6.54 -5.84 -17.77
CA ARG A 485 7.89 -6.29 -18.14
C ARG A 485 8.17 -7.68 -17.60
N GLY A 486 9.04 -8.44 -18.26
CA GLY A 486 9.66 -9.61 -17.63
C GLY A 486 10.56 -9.20 -16.46
N LEU A 487 10.72 -10.07 -15.47
CA LEU A 487 11.59 -9.81 -14.30
C LEU A 487 13.02 -9.38 -14.67
N THR A 488 13.59 -10.00 -15.71
CA THR A 488 14.94 -9.72 -16.21
C THR A 488 15.01 -8.58 -17.22
N ASP A 489 13.85 -8.20 -17.77
CA ASP A 489 13.77 -7.21 -18.84
C ASP A 489 13.77 -5.80 -18.26
N ARG A 490 14.40 -4.87 -18.99
CA ARG A 490 14.41 -3.44 -18.64
C ARG A 490 13.35 -2.63 -19.37
N ASN A 491 12.76 -3.20 -20.42
CA ASN A 491 11.80 -2.52 -21.27
C ASN A 491 10.39 -2.82 -20.79
N TRP A 492 9.57 -1.78 -20.72
CA TRP A 492 8.16 -1.88 -20.38
C TRP A 492 7.32 -1.88 -21.65
N ALA A 493 6.45 -2.88 -21.79
CA ALA A 493 5.30 -2.81 -22.66
C ALA A 493 4.17 -2.03 -21.99
N VAL A 494 3.25 -1.48 -22.78
CA VAL A 494 2.14 -0.65 -22.31
C VAL A 494 0.84 -1.24 -22.84
N LEU A 495 -0.08 -1.53 -21.93
CA LEU A 495 -1.39 -2.09 -22.24
C LEU A 495 -2.50 -1.18 -21.65
N ASN A 496 -3.63 -1.10 -22.34
CA ASN A 496 -4.79 -0.38 -21.82
C ASN A 496 -5.63 -1.29 -20.94
N VAL A 497 -5.99 -0.81 -19.75
CA VAL A 497 -6.92 -1.51 -18.86
C VAL A 497 -8.33 -0.94 -19.08
N PRO A 498 -9.32 -1.76 -19.45
CA PRO A 498 -10.67 -1.29 -19.67
C PRO A 498 -11.31 -0.87 -18.34
N VAL A 499 -12.02 0.26 -18.33
CA VAL A 499 -12.76 0.78 -17.14
C VAL A 499 -14.16 1.26 -17.54
N GLY A 500 -14.69 0.73 -18.63
CA GLY A 500 -16.07 0.99 -19.06
C GLY A 500 -16.30 2.36 -19.70
N ALA A 501 -17.44 2.45 -20.39
CA ALA A 501 -17.89 3.63 -21.13
C ALA A 501 -18.68 4.61 -20.25
#